data_AF-A0A2D6RDK6-F1
#
_entry.id   AF-A0A2D6RDK6-F1
#
_cell.length_a   1.000
_cell.length_b   1.000
_cell.length_c   1.000
_cell.angle_alpha   90.00
_cell.angle_beta   90.00
_cell.angle_gamma   90.00
#
_symmetry.space_group_name_H-M   'P 1'
#
loop_
_entity.id
_entity.type
_entity.pdbx_description
1 polymer ?
#
loop_
_entity_poly.entity_id
_entity_poly.type
_entity_poly.pdbx_seq_one_letter_code
_entity_poly.pdbx_strand_id
1 'polypeptide(L)'
;MSLNLPITISAEKAVSEALEISKQALERIEAWANFETMKASWYEDEDLHVRCQITLVSDETFNSKFASLTLPEWQVNIEEKSARKLVTLAEKQHVIIAINESYTSAQPDKAQASSWIGSDVQINVQALIRKQLLMIAKEHQLDPID
;
A
#
# COMPACT_ATOMS: atom_id res chain seq x y z
N MET A 1 24.45 0.96 -5.39
CA MET A 1 23.59 2.11 -5.05
C MET A 1 22.16 1.64 -5.24
N SER A 2 21.43 1.35 -4.17
CA SER A 2 20.01 1.03 -4.26
C SER A 2 19.26 2.34 -4.53
N LEU A 3 18.69 2.50 -5.71
CA LEU A 3 17.69 3.55 -5.93
C LEU A 3 16.55 3.29 -4.94
N ASN A 4 16.38 4.16 -3.95
CA ASN A 4 15.21 4.10 -3.09
C ASN A 4 14.02 4.56 -3.94
N LEU A 5 13.19 3.61 -4.35
CA LEU A 5 11.95 3.90 -5.07
C LEU A 5 11.03 4.78 -4.20
N PRO A 6 10.27 5.72 -4.78
CA PRO A 6 9.38 6.60 -4.02
C PRO A 6 8.30 5.83 -3.24
N ILE A 7 7.76 4.76 -3.82
CA ILE A 7 6.84 3.84 -3.14
C ILE A 7 7.63 2.61 -2.69
N THR A 8 7.56 2.32 -1.40
CA THR A 8 8.18 1.13 -0.79
C THR A 8 7.12 0.27 -0.14
N ILE A 9 7.19 -1.05 -0.33
CA ILE A 9 6.23 -2.01 0.23
C ILE A 9 6.99 -3.02 1.09
N SER A 10 6.48 -3.22 2.29
CA SER A 10 7.01 -4.17 3.26
C SER A 10 5.87 -4.95 3.89
N ALA A 11 6.16 -6.15 4.39
CA ALA A 11 5.22 -6.94 5.14
C ALA A 11 5.89 -7.50 6.40
N GLU A 12 5.12 -7.63 7.48
CA GLU A 12 5.58 -8.37 8.65
C GLU A 12 5.90 -9.81 8.25
N LYS A 13 6.91 -10.39 8.90
CA LYS A 13 7.35 -11.76 8.61
C LYS A 13 6.18 -12.76 8.75
N ALA A 14 5.41 -12.64 9.83
CA ALA A 14 4.24 -13.48 10.09
C ALA A 14 3.17 -13.36 8.98
N VAL A 15 2.97 -12.15 8.43
CA VAL A 15 2.04 -11.91 7.32
C VAL A 15 2.57 -12.52 6.03
N SER A 16 3.87 -12.32 5.75
CA SER A 16 4.50 -12.85 4.53
C SER A 16 4.44 -14.38 4.50
N GLU A 17 4.68 -15.02 5.65
CA GLU A 17 4.57 -16.47 5.84
C GLU A 17 3.13 -16.96 5.71
N ALA A 18 2.17 -16.29 6.37
CA ALA A 18 0.76 -16.68 6.33
C ALA A 18 0.14 -16.54 4.93
N LEU A 19 0.58 -15.56 4.14
CA LEU A 19 0.10 -15.31 2.77
C LEU A 19 0.89 -16.09 1.71
N GLU A 20 1.93 -16.81 2.10
CA GLU A 20 2.91 -17.42 1.19
C GLU A 20 3.44 -16.42 0.14
N ILE A 21 3.49 -15.14 0.50
CA ILE A 21 4.00 -14.07 -0.37
C ILE A 21 5.51 -14.03 -0.23
N SER A 22 6.18 -14.35 -1.34
CA SER A 22 7.64 -14.24 -1.41
C SER A 22 8.07 -12.77 -1.44
N LYS A 23 9.31 -12.51 -1.01
CA LYS A 23 9.93 -11.19 -1.17
C LYS A 23 9.87 -10.70 -2.62
N GLN A 24 10.10 -11.59 -3.57
CA GLN A 24 10.04 -11.28 -5.00
C GLN A 24 8.64 -10.86 -5.45
N ALA A 25 7.58 -11.43 -4.85
CA ALA A 25 6.21 -11.01 -5.12
C ALA A 25 5.94 -9.59 -4.62
N LEU A 26 6.41 -9.24 -3.41
CA LEU A 26 6.33 -7.86 -2.91
C LEU A 26 7.12 -6.88 -3.78
N GLU A 27 8.32 -7.25 -4.22
CA GLU A 27 9.15 -6.44 -5.13
C GLU A 27 8.44 -6.20 -6.48
N ARG A 28 7.67 -7.17 -6.99
CA ARG A 28 6.86 -6.98 -8.21
C ARG A 28 5.71 -6.02 -7.98
N ILE A 29 4.99 -6.15 -6.86
CA ILE A 29 3.90 -5.23 -6.53
C ILE A 29 4.46 -3.81 -6.30
N GLU A 30 5.65 -3.70 -5.72
CA GLU A 30 6.35 -2.41 -5.55
C GLU A 30 6.74 -1.80 -6.89
N ALA A 31 7.32 -2.59 -7.79
CA ALA A 31 7.64 -2.15 -9.13
C ALA A 31 6.39 -1.70 -9.89
N TRP A 32 5.27 -2.42 -9.74
CA TRP A 32 3.98 -2.02 -10.31
C TRP A 32 3.52 -0.67 -9.76
N ALA A 33 3.49 -0.50 -8.44
CA ALA A 33 3.04 0.74 -7.81
C ALA A 33 3.87 1.95 -8.27
N ASN A 34 5.20 1.80 -8.34
CA ASN A 34 6.08 2.86 -8.83
C ASN A 34 5.90 3.13 -10.32
N PHE A 35 5.62 2.10 -11.13
CA PHE A 35 5.36 2.27 -12.56
C PHE A 35 4.06 3.04 -12.81
N GLU A 36 2.96 2.70 -12.13
CA GLU A 36 1.68 3.38 -12.33
C GLU A 36 1.71 4.84 -11.85
N THR A 37 2.34 5.09 -10.70
CA THR A 37 2.51 6.45 -10.18
C THR A 37 3.43 7.30 -11.07
N MET A 38 4.44 6.69 -11.69
CA MET A 38 5.26 7.36 -12.70
C MET A 38 4.46 7.68 -13.97
N LYS A 39 3.61 6.75 -14.43
CA LYS A 39 2.71 6.96 -15.58
C LYS A 39 1.69 8.07 -15.30
N ALA A 40 1.26 8.22 -14.06
CA ALA A 40 0.39 9.28 -13.59
C ALA A 40 1.15 10.58 -13.21
N SER A 41 2.44 10.72 -13.59
CA SER A 41 3.20 11.95 -13.40
C SER A 41 3.36 12.41 -11.95
N TRP A 42 3.29 11.51 -10.95
CA TRP A 42 3.44 11.85 -9.52
C TRP A 42 4.85 12.34 -9.13
N TYR A 43 5.80 12.27 -10.07
CA TYR A 43 7.23 12.55 -9.85
C TYR A 43 7.79 13.62 -10.80
N GLU A 44 6.94 14.35 -11.54
CA GLU A 44 7.40 15.38 -12.48
C GLU A 44 7.85 16.67 -11.78
N ASP A 45 7.28 16.97 -10.61
CA ASP A 45 7.65 18.13 -9.81
C ASP A 45 8.78 17.81 -8.84
N GLU A 46 9.94 18.43 -9.05
CA GLU A 46 11.14 18.17 -8.25
C GLU A 46 10.94 18.47 -6.75
N ASP A 47 10.03 19.40 -6.42
CA ASP A 47 9.78 19.88 -5.06
C ASP A 47 8.63 19.14 -4.35
N LEU A 48 7.84 18.32 -5.07
CA LEU A 48 6.59 17.72 -4.58
C LEU A 48 6.44 16.22 -4.92
N HIS A 49 7.50 15.45 -4.68
CA HIS A 49 7.47 14.01 -4.90
C HIS A 49 6.74 13.25 -3.78
N VAL A 50 5.70 12.48 -4.15
CA VAL A 50 5.06 11.54 -3.22
C VAL A 50 6.06 10.47 -2.80
N ARG A 51 6.31 10.36 -1.50
CA ARG A 51 7.03 9.21 -0.93
C ARG A 51 6.09 8.42 -0.04
N CYS A 52 5.94 7.13 -0.29
CA CYS A 52 5.04 6.28 0.47
C CYS A 52 5.75 5.03 0.96
N GLN A 53 5.57 4.70 2.23
CA GLN A 53 5.91 3.41 2.79
C GLN A 53 4.64 2.71 3.21
N ILE A 54 4.37 1.60 2.53
CA ILE A 54 3.25 0.71 2.82
C ILE A 54 3.81 -0.46 3.62
N THR A 55 3.21 -0.73 4.78
CA THR A 55 3.55 -1.86 5.63
C THR A 55 2.31 -2.72 5.85
N LEU A 56 2.38 -3.97 5.40
CA LEU A 56 1.37 -4.99 5.63
C LEU A 56 1.59 -5.62 7.01
N VAL A 57 0.58 -5.60 7.86
CA VAL A 57 0.63 -6.11 9.24
C VAL A 57 -0.48 -7.13 9.48
N SER A 58 -0.37 -7.94 10.53
CA SER A 58 -1.48 -8.81 10.92
C SER A 58 -2.64 -8.00 11.50
N ASP A 59 -3.86 -8.55 11.47
CA ASP A 59 -5.01 -7.91 12.13
C ASP A 59 -4.78 -7.72 13.64
N GLU A 60 -4.10 -8.66 14.30
CA GLU A 60 -3.70 -8.53 15.71
C GLU A 60 -2.76 -7.35 15.95
N THR A 61 -1.72 -7.20 15.11
CA THR A 61 -0.80 -6.05 15.19
C THR A 61 -1.55 -4.74 14.94
N PHE A 62 -2.46 -4.71 13.97
CA PHE A 62 -3.24 -3.50 13.68
C PHE A 62 -4.12 -3.12 14.86
N ASN A 63 -4.87 -4.08 15.41
CA ASN A 63 -5.80 -3.83 16.50
C ASN A 63 -5.09 -3.41 17.78
N SER A 64 -3.96 -4.05 18.12
CA SER A 64 -3.17 -3.66 19.29
C SER A 64 -2.59 -2.24 19.20
N LYS A 65 -2.23 -1.78 18.00
CA LYS A 65 -1.63 -0.45 17.79
C LYS A 65 -2.63 0.66 17.49
N PHE A 66 -3.73 0.37 16.81
CA PHE A 66 -4.62 1.39 16.24
C PHE A 66 -6.07 1.30 16.71
N ALA A 67 -6.56 0.16 17.20
CA ALA A 67 -7.97 0.04 17.59
C ALA A 67 -8.31 0.75 18.91
N SER A 68 -7.32 1.13 19.71
CA SER A 68 -7.50 1.75 21.03
C SER A 68 -6.86 3.13 21.18
N LEU A 69 -6.06 3.59 20.20
CA LEU A 69 -5.32 4.85 20.29
C LEU A 69 -5.93 5.91 19.39
N THR A 70 -6.36 7.03 19.98
CA THR A 70 -6.59 8.27 19.25
C THR A 70 -5.23 8.87 18.91
N LEU A 71 -4.78 8.62 17.69
CA LEU A 71 -3.52 9.14 17.18
C LEU A 71 -3.82 10.36 16.30
N PRO A 72 -3.63 11.60 16.78
CA PRO A 72 -4.03 12.81 16.05
C PRO A 72 -3.30 13.00 14.72
N GLU A 73 -2.10 12.42 14.59
CA GLU A 73 -1.32 12.41 13.35
C GLU A 73 -1.72 11.28 12.38
N TRP A 74 -2.68 10.44 12.74
CA TRP A 74 -3.05 9.26 11.96
C TRP A 74 -4.53 9.28 11.60
N GLN A 75 -4.80 9.12 10.32
CA GLN A 75 -6.12 8.77 9.85
C GLN A 75 -6.28 7.26 9.90
N VAL A 76 -7.09 6.79 10.85
CA VAL A 76 -7.35 5.36 11.06
C VAL A 76 -8.74 5.02 10.53
N ASN A 77 -8.81 4.05 9.62
CA ASN A 77 -10.05 3.44 9.15
C ASN A 77 -10.16 2.03 9.74
N ILE A 78 -11.02 1.89 10.76
CA ILE A 78 -11.21 0.63 11.50
C ILE A 78 -11.97 -0.41 10.66
N GLU A 79 -12.88 0.02 9.79
CA GLU A 79 -13.65 -0.88 8.92
C GLU A 79 -12.75 -1.51 7.86
N GLU A 80 -11.88 -0.70 7.25
CA GLU A 80 -10.93 -1.15 6.23
C GLU A 80 -9.60 -1.64 6.80
N LYS A 81 -9.47 -1.66 8.13
CA LYS A 81 -8.24 -2.04 8.86
C LYS A 81 -6.98 -1.40 8.27
N SER A 82 -7.07 -0.11 7.97
CA SER A 82 -5.95 0.67 7.45
C SER A 82 -5.71 1.92 8.28
N ALA A 83 -4.46 2.33 8.38
CA ALA A 83 -4.06 3.53 9.09
C ALA A 83 -3.00 4.26 8.29
N ARG A 84 -3.13 5.57 8.17
CA ARG A 84 -2.18 6.39 7.43
C ARG A 84 -1.76 7.59 8.26
N LYS A 85 -0.48 7.91 8.27
CA LYS A 85 0.02 9.13 8.88
C LYS A 85 -0.30 10.33 7.99
N LEU A 86 -0.96 11.33 8.53
CA LEU A 86 -1.23 12.61 7.87
C LEU A 86 0.07 13.42 7.84
N VAL A 87 0.64 13.57 6.65
CA VAL A 87 1.88 14.30 6.43
C VAL A 87 1.74 15.16 5.18
N THR A 88 2.65 16.13 5.03
CA THR A 88 2.70 16.94 3.80
C THR A 88 3.21 16.11 2.62
N LEU A 89 2.96 16.56 1.39
CA LEU A 89 3.35 15.81 0.18
C LEU A 89 4.87 15.59 0.08
N ALA A 90 5.66 16.55 0.58
CA ALA A 90 7.12 16.48 0.63
C ALA A 90 7.65 15.48 1.68
N GLU A 91 6.79 15.02 2.61
CA GLU A 91 7.14 14.08 3.66
C GLU A 91 6.77 12.65 3.29
N LYS A 92 7.47 11.70 3.91
CA LYS A 92 7.20 10.28 3.70
C LYS A 92 5.87 9.89 4.34
N GLN A 93 4.91 9.50 3.52
CA GLN A 93 3.64 8.95 3.95
C GLN A 93 3.84 7.52 4.50
N HIS A 94 3.31 7.26 5.68
CA HIS A 94 3.31 5.92 6.26
C HIS A 94 1.90 5.36 6.19
N VAL A 95 1.74 4.25 5.49
CA VAL A 95 0.47 3.54 5.33
C VAL A 95 0.62 2.14 5.93
N ILE A 96 -0.26 1.80 6.85
CA ILE A 96 -0.36 0.49 7.49
C ILE A 96 -1.66 -0.16 7.00
N ILE A 97 -1.56 -1.38 6.50
CA ILE A 97 -2.70 -2.16 6.02
C ILE A 97 -2.70 -3.48 6.76
N ALA A 98 -3.77 -3.79 7.47
CA ALA A 98 -3.92 -5.11 8.07
C ALA A 98 -4.36 -6.13 7.01
N ILE A 99 -3.69 -7.26 6.97
CA ILE A 99 -4.14 -8.41 6.18
C ILE A 99 -4.86 -9.38 7.09
N ASN A 100 -6.06 -9.79 6.67
CA ASN A 100 -6.93 -10.74 7.36
C ASN A 100 -7.40 -11.83 6.39
N GLU A 101 -8.01 -12.89 6.92
CA GLU A 101 -8.46 -14.05 6.14
C GLU A 101 -9.52 -13.71 5.09
N SER A 102 -10.27 -12.62 5.30
CA SER A 102 -11.22 -12.10 4.30
C SER A 102 -10.54 -11.59 3.03
N TYR A 103 -9.30 -11.07 3.11
CA TYR A 103 -8.54 -10.68 1.92
C TYR A 103 -7.96 -11.85 1.15
N THR A 104 -7.62 -12.95 1.83
CA THR A 104 -7.17 -14.18 1.16
C THR A 104 -8.32 -14.94 0.51
N SER A 105 -9.55 -14.77 1.00
CA SER A 105 -10.75 -15.46 0.49
C SER A 105 -11.60 -14.64 -0.48
N ALA A 106 -11.34 -13.33 -0.60
CA ALA A 106 -12.00 -12.48 -1.58
C ALA A 106 -11.64 -12.91 -3.03
N GLN A 107 -12.65 -12.99 -3.90
CA GLN A 107 -12.41 -13.21 -5.33
C GLN A 107 -11.62 -12.01 -5.90
N PRO A 108 -10.44 -12.25 -6.49
CA PRO A 108 -9.63 -11.18 -7.05
C PRO A 108 -10.32 -10.58 -8.28
N ASP A 109 -10.34 -9.25 -8.36
CA ASP A 109 -10.70 -8.55 -9.58
C ASP A 109 -9.53 -8.62 -10.57
N LYS A 110 -9.46 -9.74 -11.31
CA LYS A 110 -8.40 -10.00 -12.30
C LYS A 110 -8.41 -9.01 -13.47
N ALA A 111 -9.48 -8.23 -13.66
CA ALA A 111 -9.55 -7.24 -14.74
C ALA A 111 -8.68 -6.01 -14.44
N GLN A 112 -8.45 -5.70 -13.17
CA GLN A 112 -7.62 -4.56 -12.71
C GLN A 112 -6.22 -4.99 -12.27
N ALA A 113 -5.94 -6.29 -12.30
CA ALA A 113 -4.64 -6.84 -11.97
C ALA A 113 -3.66 -6.63 -13.12
N SER A 114 -2.39 -6.42 -12.78
CA SER A 114 -1.36 -6.38 -13.81
C SER A 114 -1.06 -7.77 -14.32
N SER A 115 -0.81 -7.89 -15.63
CA SER A 115 -0.59 -9.17 -16.33
C SER A 115 0.60 -10.00 -15.81
N TRP A 116 1.48 -9.39 -15.01
CA TRP A 116 2.69 -9.97 -14.44
C TRP A 116 2.59 -10.27 -12.93
N ILE A 117 1.43 -9.97 -12.32
CA ILE A 117 1.05 -10.36 -10.97
C ILE A 117 0.17 -11.61 -11.08
N GLY A 118 0.66 -12.73 -10.55
CA GLY A 118 0.21 -14.06 -11.00
C GLY A 118 -0.66 -14.84 -10.02
N SER A 119 -0.57 -14.58 -8.71
CA SER A 119 -1.38 -15.30 -7.71
C SER A 119 -2.55 -14.46 -7.21
N ASP A 120 -3.67 -15.11 -6.88
CA ASP A 120 -4.88 -14.44 -6.39
C ASP A 120 -4.58 -13.57 -5.15
N VAL A 121 -3.70 -14.05 -4.26
CA VAL A 121 -3.24 -13.29 -3.08
C VAL A 121 -2.48 -12.03 -3.49
N GLN A 122 -1.58 -12.10 -4.47
CA GLN A 122 -0.85 -10.92 -4.95
C GLN A 122 -1.79 -9.91 -5.60
N ILE A 123 -2.81 -10.37 -6.33
CA ILE A 123 -3.83 -9.50 -6.94
C ILE A 123 -4.63 -8.79 -5.84
N ASN A 124 -5.02 -9.50 -4.78
CA ASN A 124 -5.74 -8.88 -3.66
C ASN A 124 -4.88 -7.85 -2.92
N VAL A 125 -3.60 -8.14 -2.71
CA VAL A 125 -2.64 -7.17 -2.14
C VAL A 125 -2.44 -5.98 -3.08
N GLN A 126 -2.31 -6.20 -4.39
CA GLN A 126 -2.23 -5.14 -5.39
C GLN A 126 -3.46 -4.23 -5.31
N ALA A 127 -4.67 -4.79 -5.27
CA ALA A 127 -5.92 -4.03 -5.18
C ALA A 127 -6.00 -3.18 -3.89
N LEU A 128 -5.55 -3.73 -2.76
CA LEU A 128 -5.46 -2.99 -1.49
C LEU A 128 -4.54 -1.78 -1.61
N ILE A 129 -3.36 -1.99 -2.18
CA ILE A 129 -2.35 -0.95 -2.36
C ILE A 129 -2.86 0.11 -3.35
N ARG A 130 -3.48 -0.31 -4.45
CA ARG A 130 -4.14 0.56 -5.42
C ARG A 130 -5.13 1.51 -4.75
N LYS A 131 -6.00 0.97 -3.89
CA LYS A 131 -7.00 1.76 -3.17
C LYS A 131 -6.34 2.82 -2.28
N GLN A 132 -5.29 2.46 -1.56
CA GLN A 132 -4.55 3.41 -0.71
C GLN A 132 -3.88 4.51 -1.54
N LEU A 133 -3.25 4.15 -2.65
CA LEU A 133 -2.65 5.12 -3.57
C LEU A 133 -3.70 6.07 -4.16
N LEU A 134 -4.86 5.58 -4.59
CA LEU A 134 -5.95 6.44 -5.09
C LEU A 134 -6.49 7.41 -4.02
N MET A 135 -6.51 7.01 -2.75
CA MET A 135 -6.86 7.92 -1.65
C MET A 135 -5.81 9.02 -1.45
N ILE A 136 -4.52 8.68 -1.53
CA ILE A 136 -3.42 9.65 -1.50
C ILE A 136 -3.53 10.62 -2.68
N ALA A 137 -3.80 10.09 -3.88
CA ALA A 137 -3.97 10.90 -5.08
C ALA A 137 -5.08 11.93 -4.91
N LYS A 138 -6.24 11.50 -4.42
CA LYS A 138 -7.39 12.36 -4.20
C LYS A 138 -7.13 13.45 -3.16
N GLU A 139 -6.44 13.12 -2.08
CA GLU A 139 -6.13 14.08 -1.01
C GLU A 139 -5.14 15.16 -1.45
N HIS A 140 -4.14 14.77 -2.24
CA HIS A 140 -3.09 15.68 -2.71
C HIS A 140 -3.34 16.23 -4.12
N GLN A 141 -4.52 15.99 -4.69
CA GLN A 141 -4.92 16.44 -6.03
C GLN A 141 -3.97 15.97 -7.15
N LEU A 142 -3.47 14.72 -7.02
CA LEU A 142 -2.65 14.06 -8.03
C LEU A 142 -3.52 13.30 -9.03
N ASP A 143 -2.95 13.01 -10.19
CA ASP A 143 -3.62 12.22 -11.21
C ASP A 143 -3.86 10.77 -10.71
N PRO A 144 -5.01 10.16 -11.03
CA PRO A 144 -5.31 8.80 -10.62
C PRO A 144 -4.44 7.78 -11.36
N ILE A 145 -4.14 6.67 -10.68
CA ILE A 145 -3.41 5.52 -11.25
C ILE A 145 -4.34 4.50 -11.93
N ASP A 146 -3.86 3.88 -13.01
CA ASP A 146 -4.55 2.94 -13.89
C ASP A 146 -4.38 1.47 -13.52
#